data_AF-A0A0R3LEE4-F1
#
_entry.id   AF-A0A0R3LEE4-F1
#
_cell.length_a   1.000
_cell.length_b   1.000
_cell.length_c   1.000
_cell.angle_alpha   90.00
_cell.angle_beta   90.00
_cell.angle_gamma   90.00
#
_symmetry.space_group_name_H-M   'P 1'
#
loop_
_entity.id
_entity.type
_entity.pdbx_description
1 polymer ?
#
loop_
_entity_poly.entity_id
_entity_poly.type
_entity_poly.pdbx_seq_one_letter_code
_entity_poly.pdbx_strand_id
1 'polypeptide(L)'
;MVAIEPSPLTEDGLYDKVGGWLVLPAIGTYLSPLFMGYAAYENLRFYSDSLPDQAKIIILGAGLTCVGLAIGWLYTCVLLSRLDPLYPRLFIGLCVLQLLFNFGIWIVLINSGTTSDPEVFKDVARSLVIATVWIPYMLVSKRVKATFYGIPVKRPVQRDRKMATGLSPSVTEDGDTSAIRLRRKGHRLGIFLTVVSVPVLLIGLTNSASYEPPAWASLFTAVGLVGLVCGYLFARLWYWFRSA
;
A
#
# COMPACT_ATOMS: atom_id res chain seq x y z
N MET A 1 0.03 -11.30 -22.80
CA MET A 1 0.72 -10.51 -21.76
C MET A 1 1.79 -9.69 -22.45
N VAL A 2 1.61 -8.38 -22.59
CA VAL A 2 2.65 -7.50 -23.13
C VAL A 2 3.75 -7.40 -22.07
N ALA A 3 4.92 -7.95 -22.36
CA ALA A 3 6.08 -7.77 -21.50
C ALA A 3 6.41 -6.28 -21.52
N ILE A 4 6.14 -5.57 -20.43
CA ILE A 4 6.61 -4.20 -20.25
C ILE A 4 8.13 -4.34 -20.11
N GLU A 5 8.84 -4.09 -21.21
CA GLU A 5 10.30 -4.06 -21.20
C GLU A 5 10.76 -3.13 -20.07
N PRO A 6 11.61 -3.59 -19.14
CA PRO A 6 12.17 -2.70 -18.15
C PRO A 6 12.93 -1.60 -18.90
N SER A 7 12.64 -0.35 -18.56
CA SER A 7 13.42 0.80 -19.03
C SER A 7 14.91 0.46 -18.95
N PRO A 8 15.70 0.71 -20.02
CA PRO A 8 17.11 0.36 -20.03
C PRO A 8 17.78 0.99 -18.82
N LEU A 9 18.45 0.17 -18.00
CA LEU A 9 19.30 0.70 -16.92
C LEU A 9 20.40 1.53 -17.57
N THR A 10 20.69 2.68 -16.97
CA THR A 10 21.85 3.50 -17.34
C THR A 10 23.14 2.71 -17.07
N GLU A 11 24.28 3.14 -17.65
CA GLU A 11 25.57 2.42 -17.54
C GLU A 11 26.01 2.19 -16.07
N ASP A 12 25.52 3.03 -15.17
CA ASP A 12 25.73 3.00 -13.72
C ASP A 12 24.77 2.03 -12.97
N GLY A 13 23.79 1.43 -13.65
CA GLY A 13 22.79 0.55 -13.04
C GLY A 13 21.67 1.30 -12.31
N LEU A 14 21.45 2.58 -12.62
CA LEU A 14 20.31 3.37 -12.15
C LEU A 14 19.14 3.35 -13.15
N TYR A 15 17.99 3.85 -12.68
CA TYR A 15 16.80 4.05 -13.51
C TYR A 15 16.53 5.55 -13.65
N ASP A 16 16.66 6.07 -14.87
CA ASP A 16 16.43 7.50 -15.16
C ASP A 16 14.95 7.90 -15.23
N LYS A 17 14.01 6.93 -15.20
CA LYS A 17 12.58 7.17 -15.39
C LYS A 17 11.72 6.32 -14.47
N VAL A 18 10.55 6.87 -14.11
CA VAL A 18 9.47 6.12 -13.43
C VAL A 18 8.95 5.06 -14.40
N GLY A 19 9.19 3.79 -14.10
CA GLY A 19 8.82 2.68 -14.97
C GLY A 19 8.23 1.48 -14.23
N GLY A 20 7.58 0.59 -15.01
CA GLY A 20 6.97 -0.63 -14.49
C GLY A 20 5.85 -0.36 -13.48
N TRP A 21 5.83 -1.11 -12.39
CA TRP A 21 4.78 -1.03 -11.36
C TRP A 21 4.74 0.29 -10.58
N LEU A 22 5.80 1.09 -10.63
CA LEU A 22 5.84 2.41 -9.97
C LEU A 22 4.89 3.43 -10.62
N VAL A 23 4.43 3.15 -11.85
CA VAL A 23 3.48 4.00 -12.57
C VAL A 23 2.11 4.04 -11.89
N LEU A 24 1.66 2.94 -11.28
CA LEU A 24 0.37 2.88 -10.58
C LEU A 24 0.28 3.85 -9.37
N PRO A 25 1.21 3.82 -8.40
CA PRO A 25 1.19 4.77 -7.29
C PRO A 25 1.52 6.19 -7.75
N ALA A 26 2.30 6.36 -8.84
CA ALA A 26 2.54 7.66 -9.44
C ALA A 26 1.22 8.31 -9.94
N ILE A 27 0.41 7.57 -10.71
CA ILE A 27 -0.91 8.04 -11.14
C ILE A 27 -1.79 8.36 -9.94
N GLY A 28 -1.80 7.49 -8.93
CA GLY A 28 -2.52 7.74 -7.68
C GLY A 28 -2.09 9.05 -7.02
N THR A 29 -0.79 9.32 -6.96
CA THR A 29 -0.22 10.56 -6.41
C THR A 29 -0.74 11.80 -7.15
N TYR A 30 -0.80 11.77 -8.49
CA TYR A 30 -1.32 12.89 -9.29
C TYR A 30 -2.83 13.09 -9.18
N LEU A 31 -3.60 12.02 -8.95
CA LEU A 31 -5.06 12.10 -8.79
C LEU A 31 -5.48 12.48 -7.36
N SER A 32 -4.69 12.12 -6.34
CA SER A 32 -4.97 12.44 -4.94
C SER A 32 -5.29 13.92 -4.65
N PRO A 33 -4.53 14.93 -5.14
CA PRO A 33 -4.84 16.32 -4.82
C PRO A 33 -6.17 16.78 -5.42
N LEU A 34 -6.59 16.23 -6.57
CA LEU A 34 -7.90 16.51 -7.16
C LEU A 34 -9.03 15.95 -6.28
N PHE A 35 -8.90 14.70 -5.82
CA PHE A 35 -9.88 14.09 -4.93
C PHE A 35 -9.96 14.79 -3.58
N MET A 36 -8.81 15.16 -2.99
CA MET A 36 -8.78 15.90 -1.73
C MET A 36 -9.31 17.33 -1.88
N GLY A 37 -9.04 17.98 -3.01
CA GLY A 37 -9.61 19.30 -3.32
C GLY A 37 -11.12 19.26 -3.47
N TYR A 38 -11.66 18.25 -4.15
CA TYR A 38 -13.10 18.04 -4.26
C TYR A 38 -13.74 17.73 -2.89
N ALA A 39 -13.12 16.85 -2.09
CA ALA A 39 -13.59 16.55 -0.73
C ALA A 39 -13.56 17.81 0.16
N ALA A 40 -12.52 18.64 0.07
CA ALA A 40 -12.46 19.91 0.79
C ALA A 40 -13.58 20.85 0.37
N TYR A 41 -13.85 20.96 -0.93
CA TYR A 41 -14.95 21.77 -1.46
C TYR A 41 -16.31 21.30 -0.95
N GLU A 42 -16.60 19.99 -0.99
CA GLU A 42 -17.85 19.45 -0.46
C GLU A 42 -18.01 19.76 1.03
N ASN A 43 -16.98 19.49 1.85
CA ASN A 43 -17.03 19.81 3.29
C ASN A 43 -17.30 21.30 3.54
N LEU A 44 -16.59 22.20 2.85
CA LEU A 44 -16.75 23.64 3.04
C LEU A 44 -18.07 24.17 2.46
N ARG A 45 -18.63 23.55 1.43
CA ARG A 45 -19.91 23.94 0.85
C ARG A 45 -21.07 23.70 1.81
N PHE A 46 -21.01 22.65 2.64
CA PHE A 46 -22.01 22.38 3.67
C PHE A 46 -21.84 23.25 4.92
N TYR A 47 -20.83 24.11 4.98
CA TYR A 47 -20.71 25.09 6.05
C TYR A 47 -21.88 26.08 5.97
N SER A 48 -22.70 26.10 7.02
CA SER A 48 -23.82 27.02 7.16
C SER A 48 -23.84 27.60 8.57
N ASP A 49 -24.13 28.89 8.69
CA ASP A 49 -24.29 29.56 9.98
C ASP A 49 -25.45 29.00 10.82
N SER A 50 -26.38 28.29 10.17
CA SER A 50 -27.52 27.62 10.81
C SER A 50 -27.17 26.33 11.56
N LEU A 51 -25.95 25.81 11.41
CA LEU A 51 -25.54 24.56 12.08
C LEU A 51 -25.19 24.78 13.57
N PRO A 52 -25.35 23.76 14.42
CA PRO A 52 -24.82 23.78 15.79
C PRO A 52 -23.30 24.02 15.80
N ASP A 53 -22.81 24.77 16.79
CA ASP A 53 -21.38 25.17 16.86
C ASP A 53 -20.42 23.97 16.84
N GLN A 54 -20.81 22.85 17.45
CA GLN A 54 -20.02 21.61 17.43
C GLN A 54 -19.88 21.04 16.01
N ALA A 55 -20.95 21.06 15.21
CA ALA A 55 -20.93 20.59 13.84
C ALA A 55 -20.08 21.51 12.94
N LYS A 56 -20.14 22.83 13.18
CA LYS A 56 -19.29 23.81 12.47
C LYS A 56 -17.81 23.52 12.66
N ILE A 57 -17.37 23.28 13.90
CA ILE A 57 -15.97 22.98 14.21
C ILE A 57 -15.51 21.69 13.52
N ILE A 58 -16.35 20.65 13.53
CA ILE A 58 -16.04 19.36 12.89
C ILE A 58 -15.93 19.53 11.36
N ILE A 59 -16.91 20.19 10.73
CA ILE A 59 -16.93 20.40 9.27
C ILE A 59 -15.74 21.26 8.84
N LEU A 60 -15.47 22.35 9.56
CA LEU A 60 -14.33 23.22 9.29
C LEU A 60 -13.01 22.47 9.47
N GLY A 61 -12.88 21.69 10.54
CA GLY A 61 -11.70 20.86 10.81
C GLY A 61 -11.46 19.80 9.72
N ALA A 62 -12.53 19.12 9.27
CA ALA A 62 -12.48 18.16 8.17
C ALA A 62 -12.08 18.82 6.85
N GLY A 63 -12.68 19.98 6.53
CA GLY A 63 -12.36 20.77 5.35
C GLY A 63 -10.90 21.23 5.34
N LEU A 64 -10.41 21.81 6.45
CA LEU A 64 -9.02 22.23 6.60
C LEU A 64 -8.05 21.06 6.49
N THR A 65 -8.39 19.91 7.05
CA THR A 65 -7.57 18.70 6.94
C THR A 65 -7.50 18.22 5.49
N CYS A 66 -8.61 18.23 4.75
CA CYS A 66 -8.63 17.90 3.32
C CYS A 66 -7.76 18.88 2.50
N VAL A 67 -7.80 20.18 2.80
CA VAL A 67 -6.92 21.18 2.17
C VAL A 67 -5.44 20.88 2.48
N GLY A 68 -5.11 20.61 3.74
CA GLY A 68 -3.76 20.25 4.15
C GLY A 68 -3.25 18.99 3.46
N LEU A 69 -4.09 17.96 3.34
CA LEU A 69 -3.80 16.75 2.59
C LEU A 69 -3.62 17.03 1.09
N ALA A 70 -4.47 17.86 0.49
CA ALA A 70 -4.34 18.25 -0.91
C ALA A 70 -3.00 18.94 -1.19
N ILE A 71 -2.57 19.86 -0.32
CA ILE A 71 -1.26 20.52 -0.40
C ILE A 71 -0.12 19.50 -0.22
N GLY A 72 -0.24 18.58 0.74
CA GLY A 72 0.71 17.50 0.95
C GLY A 72 0.88 16.62 -0.30
N TRP A 73 -0.23 16.25 -0.95
CA TRP A 73 -0.20 15.49 -2.19
C TRP A 73 0.38 16.28 -3.36
N LEU A 74 0.06 17.57 -3.51
CA LEU A 74 0.68 18.44 -4.51
C LEU A 74 2.20 18.51 -4.33
N TYR A 75 2.67 18.67 -3.09
CA TYR A 75 4.11 18.66 -2.80
C TYR A 75 4.75 17.30 -3.13
N THR A 76 4.03 16.21 -2.86
CA THR A 76 4.45 14.84 -3.22
C THR A 76 4.57 14.66 -4.74
N CYS A 77 3.70 15.27 -5.55
CA CYS A 77 3.82 15.29 -7.01
C CYS A 77 5.11 15.98 -7.47
N VAL A 78 5.50 17.08 -6.82
CA VAL A 78 6.76 17.79 -7.10
C VAL A 78 7.96 16.90 -6.77
N LEU A 79 7.96 16.24 -5.60
CA LEU A 79 9.03 15.30 -5.21
C LEU A 79 9.12 14.10 -6.16
N LEU A 80 7.98 13.56 -6.57
CA LEU A 80 7.92 12.47 -7.54
C LEU A 80 8.54 12.87 -8.87
N SER A 81 8.24 14.09 -9.34
CA SER A 81 8.75 14.61 -10.62
C SER A 81 10.26 14.88 -10.57
N ARG A 82 10.81 15.12 -9.38
CA ARG A 82 12.25 15.29 -9.12
C ARG A 82 12.98 13.99 -8.76
N LEU A 83 12.25 12.87 -8.67
CA LEU A 83 12.78 11.57 -8.19
C LEU A 83 13.49 11.68 -6.83
N ASP A 84 12.97 12.53 -5.94
CA ASP A 84 13.62 12.84 -4.66
C ASP A 84 13.50 11.66 -3.64
N PRO A 85 14.56 11.29 -2.89
CA PRO A 85 14.53 10.25 -1.85
C PRO A 85 13.50 10.49 -0.73
N LEU A 86 12.98 11.71 -0.59
CA LEU A 86 11.92 12.05 0.35
C LEU A 86 10.54 11.59 -0.13
N TYR A 87 10.33 11.38 -1.44
CA TYR A 87 9.02 10.98 -1.98
C TYR A 87 8.45 9.72 -1.30
N PRO A 88 9.16 8.58 -1.21
CA PRO A 88 8.59 7.37 -0.63
C PRO A 88 8.19 7.55 0.84
N ARG A 89 8.95 8.34 1.60
CA ARG A 89 8.67 8.61 3.03
C ARG A 89 7.43 9.48 3.18
N LEU A 90 7.33 10.54 2.38
CA LEU A 90 6.19 11.45 2.42
C LEU A 90 4.90 10.76 1.94
N PHE A 91 4.99 9.96 0.87
CA PHE A 91 3.89 9.15 0.37
C PHE A 91 3.33 8.23 1.47
N ILE A 92 4.19 7.50 2.19
CA ILE A 92 3.78 6.64 3.31
C ILE A 92 3.12 7.48 4.40
N GLY A 93 3.72 8.61 4.77
CA GLY A 93 3.17 9.53 5.78
C GLY A 93 1.77 10.01 5.44
N LEU A 94 1.53 10.41 4.19
CA LEU A 94 0.22 10.83 3.71
C LEU A 94 -0.81 9.69 3.66
N CYS A 95 -0.39 8.48 3.24
CA CYS A 95 -1.28 7.30 3.29
C CYS A 95 -1.71 6.97 4.72
N VAL A 96 -0.78 7.02 5.68
CA VAL A 96 -1.08 6.78 7.10
C VAL A 96 -1.97 7.88 7.66
N LEU A 97 -1.67 9.15 7.35
CA LEU A 97 -2.48 10.28 7.80
C LEU A 97 -3.91 10.21 7.27
N GLN A 98 -4.09 9.87 5.98
CA GLN A 98 -5.40 9.64 5.39
C GLN A 98 -6.17 8.51 6.07
N LEU A 99 -5.49 7.39 6.36
CA LEU A 99 -6.09 6.26 7.05
C LEU A 99 -6.56 6.66 8.46
N LEU A 100 -5.71 7.36 9.22
CA LEU A 100 -6.04 7.86 10.56
C LEU A 100 -7.19 8.85 10.53
N PHE A 101 -7.24 9.74 9.53
CA PHE A 101 -8.32 10.70 9.36
C PHE A 101 -9.66 10.00 9.09
N ASN A 102 -9.71 9.08 8.13
CA ASN A 102 -10.93 8.32 7.84
C ASN A 102 -11.39 7.49 9.06
N PHE A 103 -10.43 6.92 9.80
CA PHE A 103 -10.73 6.17 11.01
C PHE A 103 -11.26 7.08 12.14
N GLY A 104 -10.72 8.29 12.27
CA GLY A 104 -11.21 9.30 13.21
C GLY A 104 -12.66 9.70 12.94
N ILE A 105 -13.01 9.95 11.67
CA ILE A 105 -14.40 10.23 11.26
C ILE A 105 -15.32 9.05 11.63
N TRP A 106 -14.88 7.83 11.33
CA TRP A 106 -15.66 6.62 11.66
C TRP A 106 -15.91 6.48 13.17
N ILE A 107 -14.89 6.71 14.01
CA ILE A 107 -15.04 6.70 15.48
C ILE A 107 -16.04 7.77 15.94
N VAL A 108 -15.96 8.99 15.41
CA VAL A 108 -16.87 10.09 15.79
C VAL A 108 -18.32 9.71 15.47
N LEU A 109 -18.57 9.12 14.30
CA LEU A 109 -19.92 8.73 13.87
C LEU A 109 -20.52 7.59 14.70
N ILE A 110 -19.70 6.62 15.11
CA ILE A 110 -20.16 5.56 16.02
C ILE A 110 -20.54 6.16 17.37
N ASN A 111 -19.74 7.09 17.90
CA ASN A 111 -19.99 7.71 19.19
C ASN A 111 -21.18 8.69 19.17
N SER A 112 -21.53 9.26 18.02
CA SER A 112 -22.71 10.13 17.89
C SER A 112 -24.04 9.37 17.82
N GLY A 113 -24.02 8.02 17.85
CA GLY A 113 -25.22 7.20 17.74
C GLY A 113 -25.87 7.24 16.35
N THR A 114 -25.19 7.83 15.37
CA THR A 114 -25.65 7.85 13.98
C THR A 114 -25.51 6.44 13.41
N THR A 115 -26.54 5.94 12.73
CA THR A 115 -26.46 4.65 12.03
C THR A 115 -25.25 4.65 11.10
N SER A 116 -24.39 3.63 11.25
CA SER A 116 -23.15 3.49 10.48
C SER A 116 -23.44 3.59 8.99
N ASP A 117 -23.07 4.73 8.40
CA ASP A 117 -23.19 4.94 6.96
C ASP A 117 -22.22 3.98 6.24
N PRO A 118 -22.71 3.10 5.34
CA PRO A 118 -21.87 2.23 4.53
C PRO A 118 -20.79 2.98 3.74
N GLU A 119 -21.00 4.26 3.41
CA GLU A 119 -20.02 5.07 2.68
C GLU A 119 -18.75 5.32 3.48
N VAL A 120 -18.88 5.60 4.78
CA VAL A 120 -17.72 5.87 5.66
C VAL A 120 -16.89 4.60 5.85
N PHE A 121 -17.56 3.47 6.03
CA PHE A 121 -16.87 2.17 6.11
C PHE A 121 -16.12 1.86 4.81
N LYS A 122 -16.73 2.15 3.66
CA LYS A 122 -16.09 1.98 2.34
C LYS A 122 -14.83 2.82 2.21
N ASP A 123 -14.82 4.04 2.72
CA ASP A 123 -13.65 4.92 2.67
C ASP A 123 -12.51 4.48 3.60
N VAL A 124 -12.84 3.94 4.79
CA VAL A 124 -11.85 3.31 5.68
C VAL A 124 -11.28 2.03 5.04
N ALA A 125 -12.14 1.17 4.48
CA ALA A 125 -11.70 -0.05 3.82
C ALA A 125 -10.81 0.25 2.61
N ARG A 126 -11.17 1.25 1.80
CA ARG A 126 -10.39 1.70 0.64
C ARG A 126 -9.02 2.22 1.07
N SER A 127 -8.94 3.09 2.08
CA SER A 127 -7.66 3.63 2.56
C SER A 127 -6.77 2.54 3.16
N LEU A 128 -7.36 1.56 3.85
CA LEU A 128 -6.64 0.41 4.40
C LEU A 128 -6.04 -0.46 3.29
N VAL A 129 -6.79 -0.77 2.24
CA VAL A 129 -6.28 -1.56 1.09
C VAL A 129 -5.14 -0.83 0.40
N ILE A 130 -5.30 0.47 0.13
CA ILE A 130 -4.26 1.32 -0.47
C ILE A 130 -2.99 1.30 0.40
N ALA A 131 -3.11 1.55 1.71
CA ALA A 131 -1.99 1.55 2.64
C ALA A 131 -1.30 0.17 2.68
N THR A 132 -2.08 -0.91 2.78
CA THR A 132 -1.57 -2.28 2.88
C THR A 132 -0.80 -2.72 1.63
N VAL A 133 -1.22 -2.27 0.45
CA VAL A 133 -0.52 -2.60 -0.80
C VAL A 133 0.72 -1.71 -0.99
N TRP A 134 0.57 -0.40 -0.84
CA TRP A 134 1.60 0.55 -1.26
C TRP A 134 2.70 0.79 -0.23
N ILE A 135 2.41 0.76 1.07
CA ILE A 135 3.42 0.96 2.11
C ILE A 135 4.54 -0.10 2.04
N PRO A 136 4.26 -1.42 2.05
CA PRO A 136 5.32 -2.42 1.94
C PRO A 136 6.03 -2.36 0.60
N TYR A 137 5.32 -1.99 -0.48
CA TYR A 137 5.93 -1.77 -1.78
C TYR A 137 6.99 -0.65 -1.74
N MET A 138 6.66 0.51 -1.16
CA MET A 138 7.58 1.64 -1.04
C MET A 138 8.79 1.33 -0.15
N LEU A 139 8.63 0.49 0.89
CA LEU A 139 9.72 0.15 1.83
C LEU A 139 10.67 -0.94 1.31
N VAL A 140 10.13 -1.95 0.61
CA VAL A 140 10.91 -3.16 0.28
C VAL A 140 11.37 -3.19 -1.17
N SER A 141 10.67 -2.52 -2.10
CA SER A 141 10.94 -2.62 -3.54
C SER A 141 12.36 -2.18 -3.91
N LYS A 142 13.08 -3.07 -4.61
CA LYS A 142 14.42 -2.77 -5.17
C LYS A 142 14.36 -1.65 -6.19
N ARG A 143 13.26 -1.54 -6.95
CA ARG A 143 13.09 -0.48 -7.96
C ARG A 143 12.92 0.89 -7.31
N VAL A 144 12.08 1.00 -6.28
CA VAL A 144 11.94 2.26 -5.51
C VAL A 144 13.30 2.69 -4.94
N LYS A 145 14.07 1.72 -4.40
CA LYS A 145 15.43 1.96 -3.92
C LYS A 145 16.39 2.45 -5.00
N ALA A 146 16.34 1.85 -6.18
CA ALA A 146 17.19 2.24 -7.29
C ALA A 146 16.82 3.61 -7.87
N THR A 147 15.52 3.91 -8.00
CA THR A 147 15.02 5.17 -8.58
C THR A 147 15.21 6.36 -7.64
N PHE A 148 14.88 6.23 -6.34
CA PHE A 148 14.85 7.38 -5.43
C PHE A 148 16.09 7.50 -4.54
N TYR A 149 16.78 6.40 -4.25
CA TYR A 149 17.97 6.41 -3.38
C TYR A 149 19.26 6.22 -4.16
N GLY A 150 19.20 6.07 -5.49
CA GLY A 150 20.36 5.88 -6.35
C GLY A 150 21.18 4.62 -6.01
N ILE A 151 20.55 3.59 -5.43
CA ILE A 151 21.23 2.35 -5.07
C ILE A 151 21.31 1.47 -6.33
N PRO A 152 22.50 1.26 -6.92
CA PRO A 152 22.62 0.55 -8.18
C PRO A 152 22.21 -0.92 -8.02
N VAL A 153 21.44 -1.42 -8.98
CA VAL A 153 21.01 -2.83 -8.98
C VAL A 153 22.08 -3.64 -9.70
N LYS A 154 22.85 -4.45 -8.96
CA LYS A 154 23.72 -5.46 -9.56
C LYS A 154 22.86 -6.42 -10.38
N ARG A 155 22.95 -6.35 -11.71
CA ARG A 155 22.44 -7.43 -12.55
C ARG A 155 23.22 -8.70 -12.18
N PRO A 156 22.57 -9.86 -12.03
CA PRO A 156 23.32 -11.10 -12.10
C PRO A 156 24.08 -11.03 -13.42
N VAL A 157 25.42 -11.14 -13.36
CA VAL A 157 26.25 -11.21 -14.57
C VAL A 157 25.58 -12.25 -15.43
N GLN A 158 24.96 -11.80 -16.53
CA GLN A 158 24.33 -12.68 -17.49
C GLN A 158 25.47 -13.59 -17.92
N ARG A 159 25.49 -14.81 -17.38
CA ARG A 159 26.47 -15.85 -17.69
C ARG A 159 26.13 -16.39 -19.07
N ASP A 160 25.85 -15.48 -20.00
CA ASP A 160 25.42 -15.81 -21.33
C ASP A 160 26.66 -16.27 -22.10
N ARG A 161 26.47 -17.38 -22.80
CA ARG A 161 27.21 -17.71 -24.02
C ARG A 161 28.68 -18.10 -23.95
N LYS A 162 29.31 -18.30 -22.78
CA LYS A 162 30.54 -19.11 -22.75
C LYS A 162 30.32 -20.61 -23.05
N MET A 163 29.07 -21.07 -23.17
CA MET A 163 28.76 -22.41 -23.70
C MET A 163 28.56 -22.45 -25.23
N ALA A 164 28.46 -21.30 -25.91
CA ALA A 164 28.33 -21.28 -27.37
C ALA A 164 29.69 -21.27 -28.10
N THR A 165 30.79 -21.02 -27.38
CA THR A 165 32.16 -21.25 -27.81
C THR A 165 32.68 -22.41 -26.97
N GLY A 166 32.92 -23.58 -27.58
CA GLY A 166 33.25 -24.85 -26.91
C GLY A 166 34.58 -24.90 -26.13
N LEU A 167 34.88 -23.91 -25.31
CA LEU A 167 35.98 -23.95 -24.35
C LEU A 167 35.45 -24.52 -23.03
N SER A 168 35.80 -25.77 -22.74
CA SER A 168 35.51 -26.41 -21.46
C SER A 168 36.25 -25.65 -20.34
N PRO A 169 35.56 -25.07 -19.36
CA PRO A 169 36.22 -24.63 -18.14
C PRO A 169 36.38 -25.84 -17.21
N SER A 170 37.63 -26.16 -16.88
CA SER A 170 37.98 -27.08 -15.80
C SER A 170 37.28 -26.64 -14.52
N VAL A 171 36.37 -27.49 -14.05
CA VAL A 171 35.52 -27.29 -12.88
C VAL A 171 36.38 -27.30 -11.62
N THR A 172 36.43 -26.19 -10.89
CA THR A 172 36.74 -26.20 -9.46
C THR A 172 35.41 -26.19 -8.70
N GLU A 173 34.98 -27.38 -8.30
CA GLU A 173 33.95 -27.61 -7.28
C GLU A 173 34.47 -27.05 -5.96
N ASP A 174 33.99 -25.88 -5.52
CA ASP A 174 33.99 -25.48 -4.10
C ASP A 174 33.22 -24.17 -3.95
N GLY A 175 31.93 -24.23 -3.56
CA GLY A 175 31.21 -23.00 -3.22
C GLY A 175 29.68 -23.05 -3.07
N ASP A 176 29.00 -24.17 -3.37
CA ASP A 176 27.54 -24.16 -3.57
C ASP A 176 26.69 -24.45 -2.32
N THR A 177 27.25 -24.38 -1.11
CA THR A 177 26.46 -24.59 0.13
C THR A 177 25.83 -23.30 0.68
N SER A 178 26.21 -22.13 0.18
CA SER A 178 25.72 -20.83 0.69
C SER A 178 24.39 -20.39 0.06
N ALA A 179 24.10 -20.81 -1.18
CA ALA A 179 22.87 -20.45 -1.89
C ALA A 179 21.61 -21.12 -1.30
N ILE A 180 21.75 -22.30 -0.69
CA ILE A 180 20.62 -23.06 -0.13
C ILE A 180 20.11 -22.44 1.20
N ARG A 181 20.96 -21.74 1.98
CA ARG A 181 20.55 -21.16 3.28
C ARG A 181 19.64 -19.93 3.16
N LEU A 182 19.72 -19.16 2.07
CA LEU A 182 18.90 -17.95 1.91
C LEU A 182 17.45 -18.22 1.45
N ARG A 183 17.15 -19.43 0.96
CA ARG A 183 15.80 -19.78 0.50
C ARG A 183 14.81 -20.00 1.67
N ARG A 184 15.29 -20.39 2.86
CA ARG A 184 14.43 -20.77 4.01
C ARG A 184 13.79 -19.61 4.79
N LYS A 185 14.32 -18.38 4.75
CA LYS A 185 13.81 -17.30 5.63
C LYS A 185 12.47 -16.69 5.19
N GLY A 186 12.14 -16.68 3.90
CA GLY A 186 10.90 -16.04 3.43
C GLY A 186 9.62 -16.86 3.58
N HIS A 187 9.72 -18.14 3.97
CA HIS A 187 8.54 -18.98 4.21
C HIS A 187 7.87 -18.67 5.57
N ARG A 188 8.60 -18.07 6.52
CA ARG A 188 8.09 -17.77 7.86
C ARG A 188 7.16 -16.54 7.91
N LEU A 189 7.29 -15.61 6.97
CA LEU A 189 6.49 -14.38 6.95
C LEU A 189 5.06 -14.61 6.42
N GLY A 190 4.89 -15.49 5.43
CA GLY A 190 3.56 -15.85 4.90
C GLY A 190 2.72 -16.69 5.87
N ILE A 191 3.38 -17.50 6.70
CA ILE A 191 2.72 -18.25 7.79
C ILE A 191 2.24 -17.29 8.88
N PHE A 192 2.98 -16.22 9.18
CA PHE A 192 2.57 -15.25 10.21
C PHE A 192 1.28 -14.49 9.85
N LEU A 193 1.10 -14.10 8.59
CA LEU A 193 -0.09 -13.36 8.14
C LEU A 193 -1.36 -14.23 8.09
N THR A 194 -1.21 -15.52 7.77
CA THR A 194 -2.33 -16.48 7.78
C THR A 194 -2.71 -16.90 9.21
N VAL A 195 -1.74 -17.04 10.12
CA VAL A 195 -1.98 -17.40 11.52
C VAL A 195 -2.66 -16.28 12.31
N VAL A 196 -2.51 -15.00 11.92
CA VAL A 196 -3.18 -13.87 12.60
C VAL A 196 -4.63 -13.67 12.11
N SER A 197 -4.95 -14.05 10.87
CA SER A 197 -6.29 -13.86 10.30
C SER A 197 -7.28 -14.97 10.65
N VAL A 198 -6.80 -16.19 10.93
CA VAL A 198 -7.64 -17.34 11.33
C VAL A 198 -8.31 -17.18 12.72
N PRO A 199 -7.63 -16.68 13.78
CA PRO A 199 -8.24 -16.44 15.10
C PRO A 199 -9.34 -15.38 15.07
N VAL A 200 -9.18 -14.33 14.24
CA VAL A 200 -10.20 -13.26 14.08
C VAL A 200 -11.49 -13.83 13.46
N LEU A 201 -11.35 -14.77 12.53
CA LEU A 201 -12.49 -15.48 11.93
C LEU A 201 -13.13 -16.49 12.88
N LEU A 202 -12.33 -17.17 13.71
CA LEU A 202 -12.83 -18.10 14.73
C LEU A 202 -13.61 -17.38 15.84
N ILE A 203 -13.14 -16.22 16.31
CA ILE A 203 -13.85 -15.40 17.31
C ILE A 203 -15.19 -14.88 16.74
N GLY A 204 -15.24 -14.59 15.43
CA GLY A 204 -16.49 -14.23 14.74
C GLY A 204 -17.48 -15.39 14.64
N LEU A 205 -16.99 -16.62 14.46
CA LEU A 205 -17.82 -17.83 14.31
C LEU A 205 -18.32 -18.39 15.66
N THR A 206 -17.60 -18.22 16.76
CA THR A 206 -18.06 -18.68 18.09
C THR A 206 -19.21 -17.84 18.64
N ASN A 207 -19.36 -16.60 18.17
CA ASN A 207 -20.42 -15.69 18.61
C ASN A 207 -21.74 -15.81 17.81
N SER A 208 -21.78 -16.58 16.71
CA SER A 208 -22.99 -16.75 15.88
C SER A 208 -23.96 -17.83 16.38
N ALA A 209 -23.63 -18.54 17.48
CA ALA A 209 -24.45 -19.62 18.03
C ALA A 209 -25.57 -19.15 18.98
N SER A 210 -25.69 -17.84 19.25
CA SER A 210 -26.74 -17.28 20.12
C SER A 210 -27.76 -16.48 19.31
N TYR A 211 -29.04 -16.62 19.67
CA TYR A 211 -30.23 -16.03 19.03
C TYR A 211 -30.04 -14.55 18.67
N GLU A 212 -30.30 -14.23 17.40
CA GLU A 212 -30.16 -12.92 16.72
C GLU A 212 -28.76 -12.28 16.80
N PRO A 213 -27.88 -12.52 15.80
CA PRO A 213 -26.58 -11.87 15.78
C PRO A 213 -26.78 -10.35 15.66
N PRO A 214 -26.22 -9.56 16.58
CA PRO A 214 -26.33 -8.11 16.51
C PRO A 214 -25.68 -7.61 15.22
N ALA A 215 -26.16 -6.49 14.67
CA ALA A 215 -25.73 -5.95 13.37
C ALA A 215 -24.20 -5.75 13.24
N TRP A 216 -23.47 -5.65 14.35
CA TRP A 216 -22.01 -5.59 14.34
C TRP A 216 -21.33 -6.94 14.01
N ALA A 217 -21.97 -8.09 14.27
CA ALA A 217 -21.39 -9.41 14.03
C ALA A 217 -21.25 -9.76 12.53
N SER A 218 -22.18 -9.31 11.70
CA SER A 218 -22.06 -9.41 10.22
C SER A 218 -20.97 -8.48 9.67
N LEU A 219 -20.74 -7.34 10.32
CA LEU A 219 -19.64 -6.42 10.01
C LEU A 219 -18.28 -7.05 10.31
N PHE A 220 -18.10 -7.70 11.46
CA PHE A 220 -16.84 -8.38 11.79
C PHE A 220 -16.54 -9.56 10.86
N THR A 221 -17.57 -10.34 10.49
CA THR A 221 -17.39 -11.42 9.52
C THR A 221 -17.07 -10.88 8.13
N ALA A 222 -17.72 -9.81 7.67
CA ALA A 222 -17.38 -9.15 6.41
C ALA A 222 -15.95 -8.57 6.40
N VAL A 223 -15.55 -7.86 7.46
CA VAL A 223 -14.18 -7.32 7.63
C VAL A 223 -13.15 -8.45 7.68
N GLY A 224 -13.44 -9.53 8.40
CA GLY A 224 -12.57 -10.71 8.50
C GLY A 224 -12.38 -11.40 7.14
N LEU A 225 -13.46 -11.56 6.37
CA LEU A 225 -13.42 -12.18 5.04
C LEU A 225 -12.67 -11.30 4.04
N VAL A 226 -12.89 -9.99 4.07
CA VAL A 226 -12.11 -9.01 3.28
C VAL A 226 -10.64 -9.05 3.69
N GLY A 227 -10.33 -9.09 4.98
CA GLY A 227 -8.96 -9.21 5.48
C GLY A 227 -8.28 -10.51 5.02
N LEU A 228 -9.01 -11.63 4.98
CA LEU A 228 -8.47 -12.92 4.54
C LEU A 228 -8.27 -12.94 3.01
N VAL A 229 -9.22 -12.41 2.24
CA VAL A 229 -9.09 -12.28 0.78
C VAL A 229 -7.94 -11.32 0.43
N CYS A 230 -7.87 -10.15 1.08
CA CYS A 230 -6.76 -9.22 0.91
C CYS A 230 -5.43 -9.82 1.35
N GLY A 231 -5.38 -10.54 2.47
CA GLY A 231 -4.19 -11.24 2.95
C GLY A 231 -3.73 -12.35 2.00
N TYR A 232 -4.65 -13.14 1.45
CA TYR A 232 -4.37 -14.17 0.46
C TYR A 232 -3.88 -13.57 -0.86
N LEU A 233 -4.57 -12.54 -1.36
CA LEU A 233 -4.17 -11.81 -2.57
C LEU A 233 -2.80 -11.16 -2.37
N PHE A 234 -2.55 -10.56 -1.20
CA PHE A 234 -1.26 -9.98 -0.84
C PHE A 234 -0.17 -11.05 -0.78
N ALA A 235 -0.41 -12.20 -0.14
CA ALA A 235 0.54 -13.30 -0.10
C ALA A 235 0.83 -13.88 -1.50
N ARG A 236 -0.19 -13.95 -2.37
CA ARG A 236 -0.07 -14.43 -3.74
C ARG A 236 0.68 -13.43 -4.64
N LEU A 237 0.37 -12.14 -4.53
CA LEU A 237 1.09 -11.04 -5.17
C LEU A 237 2.55 -11.01 -4.69
N TRP A 238 2.77 -11.14 -3.38
CA TRP A 238 4.11 -11.20 -2.78
C TRP A 238 4.93 -12.39 -3.27
N TYR A 239 4.33 -13.58 -3.33
CA TYR A 239 5.00 -14.77 -3.86
C TYR A 239 5.39 -14.59 -5.32
N TRP A 240 4.48 -14.02 -6.13
CA TRP A 240 4.73 -13.69 -7.52
C TRP A 240 5.86 -12.66 -7.69
N PHE A 241 5.90 -11.61 -6.86
CA PHE A 241 6.98 -10.61 -6.82
C PHE A 241 8.35 -11.15 -6.43
N ARG A 242 8.40 -12.28 -5.72
CA ARG A 242 9.66 -12.93 -5.36
C ARG A 242 10.17 -13.87 -6.45
N SER A 243 9.28 -14.37 -7.30
CA SER A 243 9.62 -15.26 -8.41
C SER A 243 9.95 -14.55 -9.72
N ALA A 244 9.60 -13.26 -9.85
CA ALA A 244 9.95 -12.39 -10.97
C ALA A 244 11.20 -11.54 -10.66
#